data_AF-A0A7G5IJ47-F1
#
_entry.id   AF-A0A7G5IJ47-F1
#
_cell.length_a   1.000
_cell.length_b   1.000
_cell.length_c   1.000
_cell.angle_alpha   90.00
_cell.angle_beta   90.00
_cell.angle_gamma   90.00
#
_symmetry.space_group_name_H-M   'P 1'
#
loop_
_entity.id
_entity.type
_entity.pdbx_description
1 polymer ?
#
loop_
_entity_poly.entity_id
_entity_poly.type
_entity_poly.pdbx_seq_one_letter_code
_entity_poly.pdbx_strand_id
1 'polypeptide(L)' 'MLDFAGRALWAARVATGVLGWSPADFWAATPAELRLAVEGRAGRFGDEGALDSVALARLQEMLPDG' A
#
# COMPACT_ATOMS: atom_id res chain seq x y z
N MET A 1 9.51 7.18 15.62
CA MET A 1 9.57 7.86 14.30
C MET A 1 10.58 7.10 13.46
N LEU A 2 10.19 6.49 12.33
CA LEU A 2 11.16 5.78 11.48
C LEU A 2 12.11 6.80 10.85
N ASP A 3 13.40 6.51 10.92
CA ASP A 3 14.45 7.23 10.20
C ASP A 3 14.34 6.97 8.69
N PHE A 4 15.20 7.62 7.92
CA PHE A 4 15.21 7.46 6.46
C PHE A 4 15.37 5.99 6.05
N ALA A 5 16.29 5.26 6.69
CA ALA A 5 16.56 3.86 6.38
C ALA A 5 15.32 2.98 6.62
N GLY A 6 14.63 3.16 7.75
CA GLY A 6 13.40 2.44 8.06
C GLY A 6 12.28 2.72 7.06
N ARG A 7 12.13 3.98 6.62
CA ARG A 7 11.13 4.36 5.59
C ARG A 7 11.47 3.79 4.22
N ALA A 8 12.74 3.84 3.82
CA ALA A 8 13.20 3.27 2.56
C ALA A 8 12.99 1.75 2.52
N LEU A 9 13.26 1.05 3.63
CA LEU A 9 13.07 -0.39 3.72
C LEU A 9 11.59 -0.78 3.62
N TRP A 10 10.70 -0.01 4.27
CA TRP A 10 9.26 -0.22 4.14
C TRP A 10 8.78 -0.02 2.70
N ALA A 11 9.22 1.05 2.04
CA ALA A 11 8.88 1.33 0.64
C ALA A 11 9.42 0.24 -0.30
N ALA A 12 10.65 -0.23 -0.10
CA ALA A 12 11.27 -1.30 -0.89
C ALA A 12 10.50 -2.64 -0.75
N ARG A 13 9.97 -2.93 0.44
CA ARG A 13 9.11 -4.11 0.66
C ARG A 13 7.84 -4.06 -0.19
N VAL A 14 7.19 -2.89 -0.24
CA VAL A 14 6.00 -2.70 -1.09
C VAL A 14 6.36 -2.81 -2.56
N ALA A 15 7.43 -2.14 -3.01
CA ALA A 15 7.84 -2.15 -4.41
C ALA A 15 8.21 -3.57 -4.90
N THR A 16 9.02 -4.29 -4.14
CA THR A 16 9.48 -5.64 -4.54
C THR A 16 8.40 -6.72 -4.37
N GLY A 17 7.53 -6.59 -3.37
CA GLY A 17 6.49 -7.60 -3.09
C GLY A 17 5.17 -7.36 -3.84
N VAL A 18 4.67 -6.12 -3.86
CA VAL A 18 3.34 -5.79 -4.38
C VAL A 18 3.38 -5.33 -5.83
N LEU A 19 4.40 -4.54 -6.19
CA LEU A 19 4.58 -4.02 -7.55
C LEU A 19 5.42 -4.94 -8.43
N GLY A 20 6.12 -5.93 -7.85
CA GLY A 20 6.98 -6.86 -8.58
C GLY A 20 8.25 -6.22 -9.15
N TRP A 21 8.66 -5.05 -8.63
CA TRP A 21 9.85 -4.35 -9.06
C TRP A 21 11.11 -5.05 -8.57
N SER A 22 12.20 -4.97 -9.33
CA SER A 22 13.50 -5.34 -8.79
C SER A 22 13.99 -4.28 -7.78
N PRO A 23 14.94 -4.61 -6.89
CA PRO A 23 15.58 -3.60 -6.04
C PRO A 23 16.20 -2.44 -6.84
N ALA A 24 16.73 -2.73 -8.04
CA ALA A 24 17.31 -1.71 -8.91
C ALA A 24 16.25 -0.72 -9.42
N ASP A 25 15.08 -1.22 -9.83
CA ASP A 25 13.98 -0.37 -10.29
C ASP A 25 13.47 0.54 -9.16
N PHE A 26 13.39 0.02 -7.93
CA PHE A 26 13.03 0.82 -6.75
C PHE A 26 14.02 1.96 -6.50
N TRP A 27 15.33 1.70 -6.57
CA TRP A 27 16.34 2.72 -6.34
C TRP A 27 16.49 3.72 -7.48
N ALA A 28 16.11 3.33 -8.71
CA ALA A 28 16.08 4.22 -9.87
C ALA A 28 14.84 5.12 -9.90
N ALA A 29 13.73 4.67 -9.30
CA ALA A 29 12.48 5.42 -9.26
C ALA A 29 12.53 6.62 -8.30
N THR A 30 11.88 7.70 -8.71
CA THR A 30 11.64 8.85 -7.84
C THR A 30 10.50 8.57 -6.84
N PRO A 31 10.44 9.30 -5.71
CA PRO A 31 9.33 9.18 -4.77
C PRO A 31 7.94 9.44 -5.40
N ALA A 32 7.86 10.31 -6.41
CA ALA A 32 6.63 10.61 -7.11
C ALA A 32 6.16 9.44 -7.98
N GLU A 33 7.07 8.77 -8.68
CA GLU A 33 6.78 7.57 -9.48
C GLU A 33 6.40 6.39 -8.60
N LEU A 34 7.07 6.23 -7.46
CA LEU A 34 6.70 5.21 -6.47
C LEU A 34 5.25 5.42 -5.98
N ARG A 35 4.88 6.67 -5.66
CA ARG A 35 3.50 7.00 -5.26
C ARG A 35 2.51 6.65 -6.37
N LEU A 36 2.81 7.04 -7.62
CA LEU A 36 1.98 6.75 -8.78
C LEU A 36 1.79 5.24 -8.98
N ALA A 37 2.85 4.45 -8.84
CA ALA A 37 2.79 3.00 -9.00
C ALA A 37 1.95 2.32 -7.91
N VAL A 38 2.09 2.79 -6.67
CA VAL A 38 1.27 2.33 -5.53
C VAL A 38 -0.21 2.68 -5.75
N GLU A 39 -0.53 3.90 -6.16
CA GLU A 39 -1.89 4.32 -6.51
C GLU A 39 -2.47 3.53 -7.70
N GLY A 40 -1.65 3.25 -8.72
CA GLY A 40 -2.08 2.45 -9.87
C GLY A 40 -2.44 1.01 -9.49
N ARG A 41 -1.74 0.43 -8.51
CA ARG A 41 -1.95 -0.97 -8.08
C ARG A 41 -3.04 -1.15 -7.04
N ALA A 42 -3.16 -0.20 -6.11
CA ALA A 42 -4.12 -0.22 -5.00
C ALA A 42 -5.46 0.45 -5.35
N GLY A 43 -5.53 1.14 -6.50
CA GLY A 43 -6.58 2.11 -6.76
C GLY A 43 -6.22 3.48 -6.15
N ARG A 44 -6.89 4.54 -6.59
CA ARG A 44 -6.67 5.88 -6.01
C ARG A 44 -6.91 5.78 -4.50
N PHE A 45 -5.89 6.12 -3.70
CA PHE A 45 -6.06 6.48 -2.29
C PHE A 45 -6.79 7.84 -2.23
N GLY A 46 -8.05 7.84 -2.63
CA GLY A 46 -9.00 8.90 -2.28
C GLY A 46 -9.68 8.51 -0.99
N ASP A 47 -10.01 9.50 -0.16
CA ASP A 47 -10.73 9.43 1.12
C ASP A 47 -12.06 8.63 1.11
N GLU A 48 -12.45 8.04 -0.02
CA GLU A 48 -13.79 7.49 -0.27
C GLU A 48 -13.91 5.97 -0.13
N GLY A 49 -12.86 5.20 0.23
CA GLY A 49 -12.95 3.74 0.04
C GLY A 49 -12.13 2.81 0.92
N ALA A 50 -11.41 3.28 1.93
CA ALA A 50 -10.82 2.37 2.90
C ALA A 50 -11.85 2.05 3.99
N LEU A 51 -12.36 0.83 4.00
CA LEU A 51 -13.23 0.34 5.06
C LEU A 51 -12.45 0.36 6.38
N ASP A 52 -12.89 1.16 7.35
CA ASP A 52 -12.26 1.15 8.67
C ASP A 52 -12.56 -0.17 9.41
N SER A 53 -11.81 -0.43 10.49
CA SER A 53 -11.94 -1.67 11.25
C SER A 53 -13.33 -1.87 11.87
N VAL A 54 -14.05 -0.78 12.13
CA VAL A 54 -15.41 -0.81 12.71
C VAL A 54 -16.42 -1.20 11.63
N ALA A 55 -16.36 -0.57 10.46
CA ALA A 55 -17.18 -0.89 9.32
C ALA A 55 -16.93 -2.33 8.85
N LEU A 56 -15.69 -2.82 8.93
CA LEU A 56 -15.35 -4.20 8.56
C LEU A 56 -15.99 -5.20 9.53
N ALA A 57 -15.90 -4.95 10.83
CA ALA A 57 -16.55 -5.79 11.84
C ALA A 57 -18.07 -5.83 11.65
N ARG A 58 -18.71 -4.69 11.30
CA ARG A 58 -20.15 -4.64 10.99
C ARG A 58 -20.52 -5.48 9.78
N LEU A 59 -19.71 -5.47 8.72
CA LEU A 59 -19.94 -6.32 7.56
C LEU A 59 -19.82 -7.81 7.91
N GLN A 60 -18.84 -8.19 8.73
CA GLN A 60 -18.67 -9.58 9.20
C GLN A 60 -19.87 -10.07 10.04
N GLU A 61 -20.48 -9.19 10.85
CA GLU A 61 -21.71 -9.50 11.60
C GLU A 61 -22.94 -9.65 10.68
N MET A 62 -23.04 -8.81 9.64
CA MET A 62 -24.17 -8.79 8.71
C MET A 62 -24.14 -9.91 7.66
N LEU A 63 -22.94 -10.37 7.32
CA LEU A 63 -22.69 -11.44 6.36
C LEU A 63 -21.85 -12.52 7.06
N PRO A 64 -22.43 -13.28 7.99
CA PRO A 64 -21.75 -14.44 8.52
C PRO A 64 -21.59 -15.42 7.37
N ASP A 65 -20.34 -15.60 6.90
CA ASP A 65 -20.01 -16.68 5.98
C ASP A 65 -20.44 -17.98 6.65
N GLY A 66 -21.43 -18.66 6.05
CA GLY A 66 -22.08 -19.85 6.59
C GLY A 66 -21.17 -21.05 6.75
#